data_AF-A0A382D208-F1
#
_entry.id   AF-A0A382D208-F1
#
_cell.length_a   1.000
_cell.length_b   1.000
_cell.length_c   1.000
_cell.angle_alpha   90.00
_cell.angle_beta   90.00
_cell.angle_gamma   90.00
#
_symmetry.space_group_name_H-M   'P 1'
#
loop_
_entity.id
_entity.type
_entity.pdbx_description
1 polymer ?
#
loop_
_entity_poly.entity_id
_entity_poly.type
_entity_poly.pdbx_seq_one_letter_code
_entity_poly.pdbx_strand_id
1 'polypeptide(L)'
;MPLFLLIGTLAAQNISFKDMAVEMGLNFVHDHGGTDQKFYVETMGSGCAILDYDDDGDLDIFLLQGAPLPGWKKKTTLRNQLFRNDGDQFTDVTGESGLGDTSYGIGCAAADYDNDGDTDLYVTNFGPDILYRNEGDGTFADASYAAGISNPLWSASAAFFDAENDGWLDLFVSNYVEYSLEKNPWCGDQRKDQRAYCDPDVFMGISDIFYHNNGDGTFSNMSEKSNVIKGKGKGLGVIPSDFDNDGDMDIYVANDKV
;
A
#
# COMPACT_ATOMS: atom_id res chain seq x y z
N MET A 1 -45.36 -47.89 20.24
CA MET A 1 -44.87 -46.68 19.53
C MET A 1 -43.42 -46.94 19.15
N PRO A 2 -43.12 -47.15 17.86
CA PRO A 2 -41.75 -47.36 17.40
C PRO A 2 -40.99 -46.04 17.41
N LEU A 3 -39.79 -46.06 18.01
CA LEU A 3 -38.83 -44.97 18.06
C LEU A 3 -38.11 -44.88 16.71
N PHE A 4 -38.32 -43.81 15.95
CA PHE A 4 -37.54 -43.52 14.75
C PHE A 4 -36.26 -42.76 15.15
N LEU A 5 -35.11 -43.38 14.91
CA LEU A 5 -33.81 -42.73 15.01
C LEU A 5 -33.49 -42.09 13.65
N LEU A 6 -33.58 -40.76 13.55
CA LEU A 6 -33.05 -40.02 12.40
C LEU A 6 -31.53 -39.90 12.58
N ILE A 7 -30.75 -40.61 11.77
CA ILE A 7 -29.31 -40.38 11.66
C ILE A 7 -29.12 -39.32 10.58
N GLY A 8 -28.90 -38.07 10.99
CA GLY A 8 -28.44 -37.01 10.11
C GLY A 8 -26.95 -37.20 9.83
N THR A 9 -26.61 -37.71 8.64
CA THR A 9 -25.23 -37.66 8.16
C THR A 9 -24.93 -36.23 7.70
N LEU A 10 -24.21 -35.46 8.51
CA LEU A 10 -23.52 -34.27 8.00
C LEU A 10 -22.43 -34.76 7.04
N ALA A 11 -22.69 -34.68 5.73
CA ALA A 11 -21.64 -34.79 4.74
C ALA A 11 -20.77 -33.54 4.87
N ALA A 12 -19.49 -33.70 5.18
CA ALA A 12 -18.52 -32.62 5.05
C ALA A 12 -18.51 -32.19 3.58
N GLN A 13 -19.04 -31.01 3.27
CA GLN A 13 -18.88 -30.42 1.94
C GLN A 13 -17.41 -29.99 1.81
N ASN A 14 -16.72 -30.53 0.81
CA ASN A 14 -15.40 -30.04 0.45
C ASN A 14 -15.57 -28.64 -0.13
N ILE A 15 -15.01 -27.64 0.53
CA ILE A 15 -14.90 -26.28 -0.01
C ILE A 15 -13.82 -26.31 -1.09
N SER A 16 -14.15 -25.86 -2.30
CA SER A 16 -13.20 -25.69 -3.40
C SER A 16 -13.15 -24.22 -3.81
N PHE A 17 -11.95 -23.66 -3.92
CA PHE A 17 -11.72 -22.33 -4.47
C PHE A 17 -11.49 -22.43 -5.98
N LYS A 18 -12.11 -21.54 -6.74
CA LYS A 18 -11.86 -21.35 -8.18
C LYS A 18 -11.37 -19.93 -8.37
N ASP A 19 -10.25 -19.77 -9.07
CA ASP A 19 -9.81 -18.46 -9.53
C ASP A 19 -10.77 -17.96 -10.62
N MET A 20 -11.32 -16.78 -10.39
CA MET A 20 -12.30 -16.11 -11.26
C MET A 20 -11.77 -14.79 -11.82
N ALA A 21 -10.52 -14.37 -11.50
CA ALA A 21 -10.04 -13.02 -11.78
C ALA A 21 -10.17 -12.65 -13.27
N VAL A 22 -9.62 -13.48 -14.16
CA VAL A 22 -9.69 -13.26 -15.61
C VAL A 22 -11.12 -13.36 -16.15
N GLU A 23 -11.92 -14.30 -15.63
CA GLU A 23 -13.32 -14.49 -16.04
C GLU A 23 -14.19 -13.27 -15.67
N MET A 24 -13.88 -12.61 -14.55
CA MET A 24 -14.53 -11.39 -14.08
C MET A 24 -13.84 -10.12 -14.61
N GLY A 25 -12.86 -10.20 -15.51
CA GLY A 25 -12.19 -9.01 -16.09
C GLY A 25 -11.08 -8.37 -15.25
N LEU A 26 -10.76 -8.90 -14.07
CA LEU A 26 -9.63 -8.48 -13.25
C LEU A 26 -8.31 -9.01 -13.86
N ASN A 27 -7.81 -8.30 -14.87
CA ASN A 27 -6.63 -8.67 -15.65
C ASN A 27 -5.42 -7.83 -15.25
N PHE A 28 -4.82 -8.16 -14.11
CA PHE A 28 -3.61 -7.51 -13.61
C PHE A 28 -2.48 -8.53 -13.41
N VAL A 29 -1.26 -8.15 -13.80
CA VAL A 29 -0.05 -8.93 -13.52
C VAL A 29 1.00 -7.99 -12.96
N HIS A 30 1.41 -8.22 -11.71
CA HIS A 30 2.50 -7.49 -11.10
C HIS A 30 3.84 -7.86 -11.74
N ASP A 31 4.67 -6.86 -11.99
CA ASP A 31 6.04 -6.99 -12.43
C ASP A 31 6.90 -5.92 -11.74
N HIS A 32 7.79 -6.37 -10.88
CA HIS A 32 8.67 -5.55 -10.06
C HIS A 32 9.81 -4.86 -10.85
N GLY A 33 9.75 -4.86 -12.18
CA GLY A 33 10.72 -4.19 -13.05
C GLY A 33 12.15 -4.74 -12.99
N GLY A 34 12.33 -5.92 -12.39
CA GLY A 34 13.63 -6.46 -11.98
C GLY A 34 14.52 -6.93 -13.11
N THR A 35 15.79 -7.07 -12.77
CA THR A 35 16.85 -7.51 -13.70
C THR A 35 17.83 -8.46 -13.01
N ASP A 36 18.84 -8.93 -13.74
CA ASP A 36 19.95 -9.71 -13.16
C ASP A 36 20.80 -8.91 -12.16
N GLN A 37 20.56 -7.59 -12.04
CA GLN A 37 21.19 -6.75 -11.02
C GLN A 37 20.57 -6.92 -9.63
N LYS A 38 19.47 -7.66 -9.46
CA LYS A 38 18.90 -7.99 -8.14
C LYS A 38 18.82 -6.78 -7.23
N PHE A 39 18.22 -5.69 -7.73
CA PHE A 39 18.03 -4.49 -6.91
C PHE A 39 17.18 -4.83 -5.69
N TYR A 40 17.52 -4.24 -4.55
CA TYR A 40 16.87 -4.60 -3.29
C TYR A 40 15.36 -4.35 -3.32
N VAL A 41 14.90 -3.28 -3.99
CA VAL A 41 13.46 -2.98 -4.15
C VAL A 41 12.65 -4.10 -4.83
N GLU A 42 13.30 -4.96 -5.62
CA GLU A 42 12.63 -6.11 -6.26
C GLU A 42 12.14 -7.15 -5.24
N THR A 43 12.65 -7.14 -4.00
CA THR A 43 12.18 -8.05 -2.94
C THR A 43 10.88 -7.60 -2.31
N MET A 44 10.47 -6.35 -2.56
CA MET A 44 9.20 -5.83 -2.09
C MET A 44 8.13 -6.04 -3.16
N GLY A 45 7.01 -6.64 -2.72
CA GLY A 45 5.79 -6.67 -3.51
C GLY A 45 5.09 -5.31 -3.50
N SER A 46 3.97 -5.27 -4.20
CA SER A 46 3.07 -4.12 -4.25
C SER A 46 1.82 -4.34 -3.41
N GLY A 47 1.26 -3.27 -2.90
CA GLY A 47 -0.01 -3.25 -2.18
C GLY A 47 -1.23 -3.15 -3.09
N CYS A 48 -2.38 -3.22 -2.46
CA CYS A 48 -3.68 -2.96 -3.06
C CYS A 48 -4.59 -2.23 -2.08
N ALA A 49 -5.51 -1.42 -2.60
CA ALA A 49 -6.62 -0.86 -1.85
C ALA A 49 -7.93 -1.45 -2.37
N ILE A 50 -8.84 -1.70 -1.43
CA ILE A 50 -10.23 -2.06 -1.70
C ILE A 50 -11.07 -0.90 -1.17
N LEU A 51 -11.79 -0.22 -2.05
CA LEU A 51 -12.51 1.02 -1.78
C LEU A 51 -13.72 1.12 -2.71
N ASP A 52 -14.76 1.81 -2.29
CA ASP A 52 -15.85 2.25 -3.17
C ASP A 52 -15.45 3.65 -3.66
N TYR A 53 -14.95 3.77 -4.90
CA TYR A 53 -14.37 5.05 -5.35
C TYR A 53 -15.41 5.96 -6.04
N ASP A 54 -16.54 5.43 -6.47
CA ASP A 54 -17.60 6.19 -7.15
C ASP A 54 -18.96 6.15 -6.44
N ASP A 55 -18.96 5.75 -5.16
CA ASP A 55 -20.09 5.75 -4.24
C ASP A 55 -21.30 4.94 -4.76
N ASP A 56 -21.03 3.88 -5.52
CA ASP A 56 -22.06 3.02 -6.10
C ASP A 56 -22.46 1.86 -5.17
N GLY A 57 -21.73 1.67 -4.07
CA GLY A 57 -21.94 0.67 -3.02
C GLY A 57 -21.22 -0.65 -3.27
N ASP A 58 -20.53 -0.81 -4.40
CA ASP A 58 -19.68 -1.96 -4.69
C ASP A 58 -18.21 -1.62 -4.39
N LEU A 59 -17.46 -2.59 -3.85
CA LEU A 59 -16.04 -2.37 -3.57
C LEU A 59 -15.20 -2.63 -4.82
N ASP A 60 -14.42 -1.63 -5.20
CA ASP A 60 -13.47 -1.61 -6.30
C ASP A 60 -12.07 -2.04 -5.85
N ILE A 61 -11.18 -2.22 -6.83
CA ILE A 61 -9.81 -2.68 -6.57
C ILE A 61 -8.80 -1.76 -7.24
N PHE A 62 -7.97 -1.12 -6.42
CA PHE A 62 -6.77 -0.42 -6.86
C PHE A 62 -5.53 -1.27 -6.61
N LEU A 63 -4.74 -1.50 -7.66
CA LEU A 63 -3.56 -2.38 -7.66
C LEU A 63 -2.32 -1.58 -8.01
N LEU A 64 -1.32 -1.64 -7.12
CA LEU A 64 -0.04 -0.98 -7.33
C LEU A 64 0.92 -1.83 -8.16
N GLN A 65 1.83 -1.17 -8.86
CA GLN A 65 2.76 -1.80 -9.79
C GLN A 65 4.21 -1.39 -9.50
N GLY A 66 5.17 -2.23 -9.89
CA GLY A 66 6.57 -1.84 -9.91
C GLY A 66 6.88 -0.84 -11.02
N ALA A 67 8.14 -0.42 -11.12
CA ALA A 67 8.60 0.44 -12.20
C ALA A 67 9.87 -0.12 -12.87
N PRO A 68 10.15 0.23 -14.14
CA PRO A 68 11.36 -0.22 -14.83
C PRO A 68 12.64 0.11 -14.06
N LEU A 69 13.42 -0.92 -13.69
CA LEU A 69 14.73 -0.74 -13.04
C LEU A 69 15.87 -0.69 -14.08
N PRO A 70 17.07 -0.18 -13.72
CA PRO A 70 18.19 -0.09 -14.64
C PRO A 70 18.52 -1.43 -15.31
N GLY A 71 18.49 -1.46 -16.64
CA GLY A 71 18.68 -2.68 -17.43
C GLY A 71 17.38 -3.40 -17.83
N TRP A 72 16.22 -2.88 -17.44
CA TRP A 72 14.91 -3.31 -17.93
C TRP A 72 14.81 -3.15 -19.45
N LYS A 73 14.28 -4.18 -20.13
CA LYS A 73 14.20 -4.23 -21.61
C LYS A 73 12.80 -4.54 -22.16
N LYS A 74 11.84 -4.89 -21.31
CA LYS A 74 10.47 -5.18 -21.79
C LYS A 74 9.85 -3.86 -22.26
N LYS A 75 9.03 -3.93 -23.30
CA LYS A 75 8.34 -2.77 -23.89
C LYS A 75 6.95 -2.52 -23.29
N THR A 76 6.66 -3.13 -22.14
CA THR A 76 5.40 -2.98 -21.44
C THR A 76 5.47 -1.76 -20.53
N THR A 77 4.40 -0.96 -20.49
CA THR A 77 4.24 0.10 -19.50
C THR A 77 3.85 -0.54 -18.18
N LEU A 78 4.65 -0.30 -17.15
CA LEU A 78 4.32 -0.66 -15.78
C LEU A 78 3.63 0.56 -15.16
N ARG A 79 2.37 0.39 -14.73
CA ARG A 79 1.56 1.42 -14.10
C ARG A 79 0.60 0.80 -13.09
N ASN A 80 0.19 1.57 -12.10
CA ASN A 80 -0.91 1.22 -11.21
C ASN A 80 -2.21 1.08 -12.02
N GLN A 81 -3.17 0.30 -11.51
CA GLN A 81 -4.45 0.08 -12.19
C GLN A 81 -5.63 0.14 -11.21
N LEU A 82 -6.70 0.83 -11.60
CA LEU A 82 -7.98 0.83 -10.90
C LEU A 82 -9.00 0.01 -11.71
N PHE A 83 -9.69 -0.91 -11.04
CA PHE A 83 -10.76 -1.71 -11.60
C PHE A 83 -12.05 -1.41 -10.86
N ARG A 84 -13.04 -0.83 -11.56
CA ARG A 84 -14.40 -0.67 -11.03
C ARG A 84 -15.11 -2.01 -10.99
N ASN A 85 -15.81 -2.30 -9.92
CA ASN A 85 -16.61 -3.49 -9.73
C ASN A 85 -18.09 -3.21 -10.01
N ASP A 86 -18.60 -3.72 -11.12
CA ASP A 86 -20.03 -3.61 -11.47
C ASP A 86 -20.82 -4.88 -10.98
N GLY A 87 -20.35 -5.52 -9.91
CA GLY A 87 -20.92 -6.72 -9.29
C GLY A 87 -20.37 -8.05 -9.82
N ASP A 88 -20.73 -8.44 -11.05
CA ASP A 88 -20.25 -9.69 -11.67
C ASP A 88 -19.06 -9.50 -12.63
N GLN A 89 -18.59 -8.26 -12.75
CA GLN A 89 -17.58 -7.85 -13.71
C GLN A 89 -16.73 -6.70 -13.16
N PHE A 90 -15.42 -6.76 -13.40
CA PHE A 90 -14.48 -5.68 -13.21
C PHE A 90 -14.16 -4.99 -14.55
N THR A 91 -14.12 -3.65 -14.52
CA THR A 91 -13.79 -2.80 -15.66
C THR A 91 -12.54 -1.97 -15.34
N ASP A 92 -11.49 -2.05 -16.18
CA ASP A 92 -10.30 -1.19 -16.02
C ASP A 92 -10.67 0.26 -16.37
N VAL A 93 -10.70 1.11 -15.34
CA VAL A 93 -11.03 2.55 -15.42
C VAL A 93 -9.79 3.43 -15.20
N THR A 94 -8.59 2.84 -15.14
CA THR A 94 -7.32 3.50 -14.78
C THR A 94 -7.05 4.78 -15.57
N GLY A 95 -7.37 4.79 -16.87
CA GLY A 95 -7.12 5.94 -17.73
C GLY A 95 -8.08 7.10 -17.48
N GLU A 96 -9.31 6.80 -17.08
CA GLU A 96 -10.37 7.76 -16.81
C GLU A 96 -10.24 8.33 -15.40
N SER A 97 -9.85 7.50 -14.43
CA SER A 97 -9.68 7.91 -13.04
C SER A 97 -8.44 8.75 -12.76
N GLY A 98 -7.43 8.71 -13.64
CA GLY A 98 -6.16 9.42 -13.42
C GLY A 98 -5.15 8.67 -12.53
N LEU A 99 -5.49 7.49 -12.01
CA LEU A 99 -4.62 6.71 -11.11
C LEU A 99 -3.55 5.84 -11.82
N GLY A 100 -3.32 6.05 -13.11
CA GLY A 100 -2.37 5.28 -13.92
C GLY A 100 -0.90 5.67 -13.76
N ASP A 101 -0.46 6.03 -12.55
CA ASP A 101 0.91 6.45 -12.27
C ASP A 101 1.94 5.32 -12.51
N THR A 102 3.16 5.71 -12.84
CA THR A 102 4.26 4.80 -13.26
C THR A 102 5.42 4.76 -12.26
N SER A 103 5.26 5.38 -11.08
CA SER A 103 6.20 5.25 -9.97
C SER A 103 6.22 3.82 -9.45
N TYR A 104 7.26 3.49 -8.68
CA TYR A 104 7.38 2.16 -8.10
C TYR A 104 6.55 2.09 -6.82
N GLY A 105 5.30 1.66 -6.94
CA GLY A 105 4.34 1.55 -5.84
C GLY A 105 4.63 0.38 -4.91
N ILE A 106 4.53 0.62 -3.61
CA ILE A 106 4.82 -0.36 -2.56
C ILE A 106 3.56 -0.68 -1.75
N GLY A 107 2.84 0.32 -1.28
CA GLY A 107 1.66 0.16 -0.44
C GLY A 107 0.69 1.32 -0.62
N CYS A 108 -0.51 1.19 -0.08
CA CYS A 108 -1.51 2.24 -0.13
C CYS A 108 -2.47 2.17 1.06
N ALA A 109 -3.09 3.31 1.37
CA ALA A 109 -4.15 3.45 2.33
C ALA A 109 -5.30 4.23 1.69
N ALA A 110 -6.54 3.85 2.00
CA ALA A 110 -7.74 4.51 1.51
C ALA A 110 -8.53 5.07 2.70
N ALA A 111 -8.92 6.34 2.61
CA ALA A 111 -9.75 7.03 3.61
C ALA A 111 -10.23 8.37 3.04
N ASP A 112 -11.36 8.88 3.51
CA ASP A 112 -11.81 10.26 3.30
C ASP A 112 -11.01 11.18 4.26
N TYR A 113 -9.94 11.83 3.76
CA TYR A 113 -9.04 12.59 4.63
C TYR A 113 -9.50 14.03 4.85
N ASP A 114 -10.29 14.59 3.94
CA ASP A 114 -10.80 15.96 4.02
C ASP A 114 -12.30 16.06 4.37
N ASN A 115 -12.91 14.93 4.74
CA ASN A 115 -14.30 14.79 5.18
C ASN A 115 -15.30 15.31 4.14
N ASP A 116 -14.99 15.17 2.85
CA ASP A 116 -15.88 15.58 1.76
C ASP A 116 -16.90 14.49 1.37
N GLY A 117 -16.70 13.27 1.87
CA GLY A 117 -17.55 12.11 1.66
C GLY A 117 -16.98 11.11 0.64
N ASP A 118 -15.94 11.48 -0.11
CA ASP A 118 -15.34 10.64 -1.13
C ASP A 118 -14.08 9.92 -0.60
N THR A 119 -13.87 8.65 -0.95
CA THR A 119 -12.68 7.93 -0.46
C THR A 119 -11.42 8.33 -1.24
N ASP A 120 -10.43 8.90 -0.54
CA ASP A 120 -9.12 9.26 -1.09
C ASP A 120 -8.10 8.13 -1.01
N LEU A 121 -6.94 8.32 -1.66
CA LEU A 121 -5.87 7.33 -1.71
C LEU A 121 -4.49 7.93 -1.40
N TYR A 122 -3.82 7.37 -0.41
CA TYR A 122 -2.39 7.59 -0.19
C TYR A 122 -1.58 6.42 -0.74
N VAL A 123 -0.57 6.69 -1.57
CA VAL A 123 0.33 5.69 -2.18
C VAL A 123 1.75 5.87 -1.67
N THR A 124 2.28 4.81 -1.05
CA THR A 124 3.68 4.69 -0.66
C THR A 124 4.53 4.18 -1.82
N ASN A 125 5.68 4.80 -2.05
CA ASN A 125 6.56 4.51 -3.17
C ASN A 125 8.00 4.19 -2.74
N PHE A 126 8.74 3.54 -3.63
CA PHE A 126 10.21 3.66 -3.64
C PHE A 126 10.58 5.00 -4.32
N GLY A 127 10.44 6.09 -3.54
CA GLY A 127 10.50 7.46 -4.03
C GLY A 127 9.37 8.31 -3.44
N PRO A 128 9.02 9.44 -4.09
CA PRO A 128 7.98 10.33 -3.59
C PRO A 128 6.63 9.64 -3.40
N ASP A 129 6.07 9.72 -2.20
CA ASP A 129 4.69 9.31 -1.92
C ASP A 129 3.70 10.26 -2.58
N ILE A 130 2.50 9.76 -2.89
CA ILE A 130 1.44 10.53 -3.56
C ILE A 130 0.15 10.43 -2.75
N LEU A 131 -0.44 11.58 -2.41
CA LEU A 131 -1.81 11.68 -1.92
C LEU A 131 -2.70 12.06 -3.11
N TYR A 132 -3.62 11.17 -3.46
CA TYR A 132 -4.66 11.40 -4.43
C TYR A 132 -5.95 11.77 -3.72
N ARG A 133 -6.50 12.94 -4.04
CA ARG A 133 -7.84 13.32 -3.63
C ARG A 133 -8.86 12.88 -4.67
N ASN A 134 -9.94 12.25 -4.26
CA ASN A 134 -11.08 11.96 -5.12
C ASN A 134 -11.87 13.24 -5.38
N GLU A 135 -12.27 13.50 -6.63
CA GLU A 135 -12.99 14.73 -6.98
C GLU A 135 -14.52 14.53 -7.04
N GLY A 136 -15.01 13.37 -6.59
CA GLY A 136 -16.45 13.02 -6.53
C GLY A 136 -17.10 12.76 -7.89
N ASP A 137 -16.30 12.69 -8.97
CA ASP A 137 -16.73 12.39 -10.33
C ASP A 137 -16.06 11.15 -10.92
N GLY A 138 -15.48 10.32 -10.05
CA GLY A 138 -14.72 9.12 -10.40
C GLY A 138 -13.28 9.40 -10.87
N THR A 139 -12.81 10.64 -10.73
CA THR A 139 -11.44 11.05 -11.04
C THR A 139 -10.66 11.44 -9.78
N PHE A 140 -9.34 11.30 -9.85
CA PHE A 140 -8.42 11.62 -8.77
C PHE A 140 -7.41 12.68 -9.18
N ALA A 141 -7.12 13.61 -8.28
CA ALA A 141 -6.09 14.63 -8.43
C ALA A 141 -4.93 14.39 -7.46
N ASP A 142 -3.68 14.60 -7.90
CA ASP A 142 -2.53 14.63 -7.00
C ASP A 142 -2.62 15.88 -6.10
N ALA A 143 -2.95 15.66 -4.84
CA ALA A 143 -3.09 16.66 -3.80
C ALA A 143 -1.82 16.82 -2.95
N SER A 144 -0.77 16.02 -3.17
CA SER A 144 0.39 15.89 -2.27
C SER A 144 0.98 17.24 -1.87
N TYR A 145 1.30 18.08 -2.86
CA TYR A 145 1.89 19.40 -2.62
C TYR A 145 0.92 20.34 -1.92
N ALA A 146 -0.34 20.37 -2.36
CA ALA A 146 -1.36 21.26 -1.80
C ALA A 146 -1.70 20.91 -0.34
N ALA A 147 -1.72 19.61 -0.04
CA ALA A 147 -1.97 19.06 1.28
C ALA A 147 -0.73 19.08 2.19
N GLY A 148 0.44 19.55 1.74
CA GLY A 148 1.65 19.59 2.57
C GLY A 148 2.31 18.22 2.80
N ILE A 149 1.92 17.20 2.03
CA ILE A 149 2.55 15.88 2.02
C ILE A 149 3.85 15.94 1.22
N SER A 150 4.92 15.43 1.82
CA SER A 150 6.22 15.31 1.16
C SER A 150 7.06 14.25 1.84
N ASN A 151 7.08 13.04 1.28
CA ASN A 151 7.97 11.96 1.69
C ASN A 151 8.72 11.42 0.48
N PRO A 152 10.02 11.71 0.30
CA PRO A 152 10.82 11.22 -0.82
C PRO A 152 11.51 9.87 -0.53
N LEU A 153 11.23 9.27 0.63
CA LEU A 153 11.93 8.08 1.13
C LEU A 153 11.37 6.79 0.50
N TRP A 154 11.89 5.65 0.94
CA TRP A 154 11.26 4.38 0.62
C TRP A 154 10.27 4.03 1.74
N SER A 155 9.00 4.30 1.48
CA SER A 155 7.88 3.98 2.36
C SER A 155 7.29 2.61 2.00
N ALA A 156 6.88 1.86 3.03
CA ALA A 156 6.37 0.50 2.88
C ALA A 156 4.86 0.41 3.11
N SER A 157 4.35 1.13 4.10
CA SER A 157 2.93 1.11 4.48
C SER A 157 2.53 2.47 5.03
N ALA A 158 1.25 2.77 4.94
CA ALA A 158 0.65 3.93 5.59
C ALA A 158 -0.66 3.52 6.25
N ALA A 159 -1.13 4.32 7.20
CA ALA A 159 -2.45 4.17 7.79
C ALA A 159 -3.02 5.55 8.15
N PHE A 160 -4.30 5.73 7.82
CA PHE A 160 -5.11 6.84 8.33
C PHE A 160 -5.71 6.45 9.68
N PHE A 161 -5.72 7.39 10.62
CA PHE A 161 -6.28 7.20 11.96
C PHE A 161 -6.54 8.56 12.61
N ASP A 162 -7.49 8.63 13.54
CA ASP A 162 -7.76 9.86 14.32
C ASP A 162 -6.90 9.81 15.60
N ALA A 163 -5.82 10.60 15.65
CA ALA A 163 -4.87 10.54 16.76
C ALA A 163 -5.34 11.29 18.01
N GLU A 164 -6.24 12.26 17.86
CA GLU A 164 -6.72 13.12 18.95
C GLU A 164 -8.24 13.06 19.19
N ASN A 165 -8.95 12.15 18.51
CA ASN A 165 -10.40 12.00 18.55
C ASN A 165 -11.14 13.28 18.16
N ASP A 166 -10.63 14.01 17.15
CA ASP A 166 -11.21 15.28 16.69
C ASP A 166 -12.05 15.14 15.40
N GLY A 167 -12.08 13.94 14.83
CA GLY A 167 -12.81 13.60 13.60
C GLY A 167 -12.04 13.85 12.31
N TRP A 168 -10.78 14.29 12.37
CA TRP A 168 -9.90 14.41 11.21
C TRP A 168 -8.88 13.29 11.20
N LEU A 169 -8.81 12.56 10.09
CA LEU A 169 -7.86 11.46 9.98
C LEU A 169 -6.46 12.00 9.72
N ASP A 170 -5.56 11.76 10.67
CA ASP A 170 -4.12 11.90 10.53
C ASP A 170 -3.53 10.75 9.70
N LEU A 171 -2.27 10.90 9.30
CA LEU A 171 -1.58 9.92 8.47
C LEU A 171 -0.24 9.51 9.08
N PHE A 172 -0.09 8.21 9.35
CA PHE A 172 1.19 7.61 9.72
C PHE A 172 1.78 6.86 8.53
N VAL A 173 3.06 7.09 8.24
CA VAL A 173 3.77 6.46 7.11
C VAL A 173 5.00 5.74 7.63
N SER A 174 5.04 4.43 7.42
CA SER A 174 6.20 3.62 7.77
C SER A 174 7.22 3.56 6.65
N ASN A 175 8.46 3.87 7.00
CA ASN A 175 9.58 3.84 6.08
C ASN A 175 10.47 2.62 6.33
N TYR A 176 11.08 2.13 5.25
CA TYR A 176 11.80 0.87 5.27
C TYR A 176 13.30 1.05 5.57
N VAL A 177 14.13 1.30 4.57
CA VAL A 177 15.59 1.39 4.75
C VAL A 177 16.24 2.48 3.90
N GLU A 178 17.42 2.93 4.30
CA GLU A 178 18.28 3.79 3.47
C GLU A 178 18.82 2.98 2.28
N TYR A 179 18.22 3.16 1.11
CA TYR A 179 18.61 2.47 -0.11
C TYR A 179 18.43 3.34 -1.35
N SER A 180 19.31 3.17 -2.32
CA SER A 180 19.21 3.78 -3.65
C SER A 180 19.79 2.82 -4.70
N LEU A 181 19.29 2.91 -5.93
CA LEU A 181 19.72 2.02 -7.03
C LEU A 181 21.21 2.18 -7.35
N GLU A 182 21.75 3.38 -7.19
CA GLU A 182 23.17 3.70 -7.42
C GLU A 182 24.11 3.04 -6.40
N LYS A 183 23.60 2.80 -5.18
CA LYS A 183 24.33 2.18 -4.08
C LYS A 183 23.90 0.72 -3.84
N ASN A 184 23.38 0.05 -4.86
CA ASN A 184 22.91 -1.34 -4.76
C ASN A 184 24.09 -2.29 -4.46
N PRO A 185 24.20 -2.85 -3.24
CA PRO A 185 25.34 -3.69 -2.89
C PRO A 185 25.33 -4.99 -3.70
N TRP A 186 26.52 -5.57 -3.88
CA TRP A 186 26.64 -6.90 -4.45
C TRP A 186 26.58 -7.93 -3.33
N CYS A 187 25.54 -8.76 -3.33
CA CYS A 187 25.35 -9.86 -2.39
C CYS A 187 25.23 -11.19 -3.14
N GLY A 188 25.64 -12.29 -2.52
CA GLY A 188 25.61 -13.63 -3.11
C GLY A 188 26.94 -14.39 -3.02
N ASP A 189 27.13 -15.42 -3.84
CA ASP A 189 28.34 -16.23 -3.88
C ASP A 189 29.31 -15.71 -4.96
N GLN A 190 30.27 -14.88 -4.57
CA GLN A 190 31.25 -14.30 -5.49
C GLN A 190 32.12 -15.35 -6.18
N ARG A 191 32.34 -16.51 -5.55
CA ARG A 191 33.18 -17.57 -6.13
C ARG A 191 32.47 -18.28 -7.28
N LYS A 192 31.14 -18.25 -7.27
CA LYS A 192 30.29 -18.84 -8.32
C LYS A 192 29.68 -17.82 -9.26
N ASP A 193 29.99 -16.53 -9.08
CA ASP A 193 29.37 -15.42 -9.80
C ASP A 193 27.83 -15.45 -9.72
N GLN A 194 27.30 -15.80 -8.54
CA GLN A 194 25.86 -15.90 -8.29
C GLN A 194 25.42 -14.74 -7.42
N ARG A 195 24.74 -13.75 -8.03
CA ARG A 195 24.13 -12.63 -7.31
C ARG A 195 22.83 -13.06 -6.65
N ALA A 196 22.63 -12.61 -5.41
CA ALA A 196 21.40 -12.74 -4.64
C ALA A 196 20.96 -11.36 -4.14
N TYR A 197 19.71 -11.27 -3.68
CA TYR A 197 19.26 -10.11 -2.92
C TYR A 197 20.03 -10.04 -1.60
N CYS A 198 20.33 -8.83 -1.16
CA CYS A 198 21.00 -8.61 0.12
C CYS A 198 20.09 -8.93 1.30
N ASP A 199 20.68 -9.32 2.42
CA ASP A 199 19.94 -9.45 3.68
C ASP A 199 19.53 -8.06 4.19
N PRO A 200 18.34 -7.89 4.80
CA PRO A 200 17.94 -6.62 5.40
C PRO A 200 18.98 -6.01 6.33
N ASP A 201 19.76 -6.82 7.05
CA ASP A 201 20.82 -6.36 7.97
C ASP A 201 21.96 -5.58 7.30
N VAL A 202 22.05 -5.62 5.97
CA VAL A 202 22.99 -4.79 5.20
C VAL A 202 22.57 -3.31 5.20
N PHE A 203 21.29 -3.02 5.38
CA PHE A 203 20.73 -1.68 5.27
C PHE A 203 20.33 -1.13 6.63
N MET A 204 20.49 0.20 6.78
CA MET A 204 20.05 0.89 7.98
C MET A 204 18.56 1.22 7.85
N GLY A 205 17.81 0.94 8.90
CA GLY A 205 16.43 1.41 9.04
C GLY A 205 16.36 2.94 9.04
N ILE A 206 15.25 3.47 8.53
CA ILE A 206 14.97 4.91 8.48
C ILE A 206 13.74 5.22 9.33
N SER A 207 13.59 6.50 9.69
CA SER A 207 12.51 6.93 10.55
C SER A 207 11.19 7.01 9.80
N ASP A 208 10.11 6.62 10.47
CA ASP A 208 8.74 6.81 10.01
C ASP A 208 8.34 8.29 10.04
N ILE A 209 7.20 8.62 9.42
CA ILE A 209 6.65 9.97 9.38
C ILE A 209 5.25 9.98 9.96
N PHE A 210 4.96 10.98 10.78
CA PHE A 210 3.61 11.28 11.26
C PHE A 210 3.18 12.65 10.74
N TYR A 211 2.06 12.67 10.02
CA TYR A 211 1.40 13.86 9.49
C TYR A 211 0.10 14.08 10.26
N HIS A 212 -0.01 15.23 10.93
CA HIS A 212 -1.24 15.65 11.60
C HIS A 212 -2.14 16.41 10.63
N ASN A 213 -3.41 16.07 10.57
CA ASN A 213 -4.40 16.73 9.74
C ASN A 213 -4.84 18.04 10.39
N ASN A 214 -4.73 19.16 9.67
CA ASN A 214 -5.05 20.48 10.21
C ASN A 214 -6.55 20.81 10.13
N GLY A 215 -7.39 19.93 9.54
CA GLY A 215 -8.82 20.12 9.35
C GLY A 215 -9.19 21.15 8.25
N ASP A 216 -8.24 21.48 7.39
CA ASP A 216 -8.39 22.42 6.27
C ASP A 216 -7.92 21.83 4.92
N GLY A 217 -7.84 20.51 4.84
CA GLY A 217 -7.32 19.77 3.69
C GLY A 217 -5.79 19.73 3.62
N THR A 218 -5.08 20.17 4.66
CA THR A 218 -3.62 20.13 4.73
C THR A 218 -3.10 19.37 5.95
N PHE A 219 -1.85 18.92 5.86
CA PHE A 219 -1.14 18.20 6.90
C PHE A 219 0.09 18.95 7.40
N SER A 220 0.36 18.81 8.69
CA SER A 220 1.58 19.25 9.36
C SER A 220 2.47 18.05 9.70
N ASN A 221 3.74 18.07 9.30
CA ASN A 221 4.68 17.01 9.72
C ASN A 221 4.99 17.15 11.23
N MET A 222 4.56 16.16 12.00
CA MET A 222 4.64 16.11 13.45
C MET A 222 5.64 15.08 13.95
N SER A 223 6.45 14.48 13.07
CA SER A 223 7.36 13.37 13.38
C SER A 223 8.38 13.72 14.48
N GLU A 224 8.92 14.93 14.47
CA GLU A 224 9.86 15.38 15.51
C GLU A 224 9.17 15.56 16.86
N LYS A 225 8.01 16.23 16.86
CA LYS A 225 7.25 16.57 18.06
C LYS A 225 6.64 15.35 18.74
N SER A 226 6.20 14.37 17.95
CA SER A 226 5.68 13.07 18.40
C SER A 226 6.79 12.08 18.80
N ASN A 227 8.06 12.41 18.56
CA ASN A 227 9.22 11.53 18.76
C ASN A 227 9.26 10.28 17.86
N VAL A 228 8.43 10.17 16.83
CA VAL A 228 8.46 9.08 15.85
C VAL A 228 9.85 8.93 15.23
N ILE A 229 10.57 10.05 15.04
CA ILE A 229 11.95 10.07 14.52
C ILE A 229 12.98 9.31 15.37
N LYS A 230 12.67 8.96 16.63
CA LYS A 230 13.58 8.18 17.49
C LYS A 230 13.58 6.70 17.09
N GLY A 231 12.51 6.22 16.47
CA GLY A 231 12.47 4.92 15.81
C GLY A 231 13.27 4.97 14.51
N LYS A 232 14.17 4.00 14.32
CA LYS A 232 14.84 3.73 13.04
C LYS A 232 14.71 2.26 12.72
N GLY A 233 13.45 1.88 12.53
CA GLY A 233 13.05 0.53 12.18
C GLY A 233 13.28 0.24 10.71
N LYS A 234 13.14 -1.04 10.35
CA LYS A 234 12.93 -1.44 8.95
C LYS A 234 11.45 -1.70 8.78
N GLY A 235 10.67 -0.63 8.80
CA GLY A 235 9.21 -0.69 8.89
C GLY A 235 8.58 -1.31 7.63
N LEU A 236 7.60 -2.20 7.84
CA LEU A 236 6.86 -2.85 6.77
C LEU A 236 5.36 -2.60 6.87
N GLY A 237 4.72 -3.08 7.94
CA GLY A 237 3.25 -2.99 8.11
C GLY A 237 2.89 -2.09 9.28
N VAL A 238 1.85 -1.27 9.11
CA VAL A 238 1.31 -0.38 10.14
C VAL A 238 -0.11 -0.78 10.46
N ILE A 239 -0.45 -0.84 11.76
CA ILE A 239 -1.83 -0.99 12.22
C ILE A 239 -2.09 0.03 13.33
N PRO A 240 -3.07 0.92 13.15
CA PRO A 240 -3.61 1.72 14.23
C PRO A 240 -4.65 0.91 15.02
N SER A 241 -4.58 0.93 16.35
CA SER A 241 -5.59 0.35 17.26
C SER A 241 -5.36 0.88 18.67
N ASP A 242 -6.41 1.03 19.46
CA ASP A 242 -6.27 1.22 20.91
C ASP A 242 -5.83 -0.12 21.55
N PHE A 243 -4.52 -0.32 21.74
CA PHE A 243 -3.97 -1.61 22.21
C PHE A 243 -4.00 -1.72 23.73
N ASP A 244 -3.92 -0.60 24.45
CA ASP A 244 -3.93 -0.58 25.90
C ASP A 244 -5.30 -0.21 26.53
N ASN A 245 -6.30 0.08 25.69
CA ASN A 245 -7.67 0.43 26.04
C ASN A 245 -7.79 1.73 26.83
N ASP A 246 -6.94 2.73 26.54
CA ASP A 246 -6.98 4.04 27.18
C ASP A 246 -7.85 5.07 26.45
N GLY A 247 -8.33 4.73 25.24
CA GLY A 247 -9.22 5.53 24.42
C GLY A 247 -8.53 6.38 23.36
N ASP A 248 -7.20 6.40 23.33
CA ASP A 248 -6.41 7.00 22.24
C ASP A 248 -5.91 5.89 21.31
N MET A 249 -5.68 6.22 20.03
CA MET A 249 -5.21 5.25 19.04
C MET A 249 -3.70 5.05 19.15
N ASP A 250 -3.25 3.81 19.34
CA ASP A 250 -1.83 3.46 19.26
C ASP A 250 -1.43 3.06 17.83
N ILE A 251 -0.14 3.20 17.53
CA ILE A 251 0.47 2.74 16.28
C ILE A 251 1.40 1.55 16.54
N TYR A 252 1.15 0.43 15.87
CA TYR A 252 2.06 -0.71 15.83
C TYR A 252 2.73 -0.83 14.46
N VAL A 253 4.06 -0.92 14.44
CA VAL A 253 4.87 -1.10 13.23
C VAL A 253 5.56 -2.46 13.26
N ALA A 254 5.19 -3.33 12.32
CA ALA A 254 5.89 -4.57 12.06
C ALA A 254 7.21 -4.28 11.33
N ASN A 255 8.32 -4.75 11.90
CA ASN A 255 9.67 -4.49 11.39
C ASN A 255 10.27 -5.74 10.75
N ASP A 256 10.95 -5.55 9.63
CA ASP A 256 11.79 -6.58 9.02
C ASP A 256 13.11 -6.71 9.78
N LYS A 257 13.35 -7.87 10.40
CA LYS A 257 14.55 -8.21 11.19
C LYS A 257 15.11 -7.06 12.05
N VAL A 258 14.84 -7.15 13.36
CA VAL A 258 15.36 -6.23 14.39
C VAL A 258 16.67 -6.69 15.02
#